data_AF-A0A3D3LYF9-F1
#
_entry.id   AF-A0A3D3LYF9-F1
#
_cell.length_a   1.000
_cell.length_b   1.000
_cell.length_c   1.000
_cell.angle_alpha   90.00
_cell.angle_beta   90.00
_cell.angle_gamma   90.00
#
_symmetry.space_group_name_H-M   'P 1'
#
loop_
_entity.id
_entity.type
_entity.pdbx_description
1 polymer ?
#
loop_
_entity_poly.entity_id
_entity_poly.type
_entity_poly.pdbx_seq_one_letter_code
_entity_poly.pdbx_strand_id
1 'polypeptide(L)'
;MTGDDGKHYIYYTGNRWENPENRGEGNIQVHLYTSPDMLTWDFDRVLYDNPRDDVFMLECPDLFELNGYWVLTFSPERPAPTGYRNLNIHNAGYVVGQWAPGEACEVLTDYCQIDWNHNLYAPQTFETEDRRRAVFGWIGSFDIPTASHTKGHRWSGQLTVPRELRLTEGLKLTNYSLAEVEQLRQETRDFGSFTLGANKDLALLENSDTYDIEREVDRPATGSERVCLELMKTGAGNRVLVGYDSLDSCL
;
A
#
# COMPACT_ATOMS: atom_id res chain seq x y z
N MET A 1 17.54 -5.21 9.11
CA MET A 1 17.74 -4.15 10.13
C MET A 1 18.97 -4.48 10.97
N THR A 2 19.69 -3.50 11.51
CA THR A 2 20.69 -3.75 12.56
C THR A 2 20.16 -3.13 13.84
N GLY A 3 20.08 -3.88 14.93
CA GLY A 3 19.62 -3.38 16.22
C GLY A 3 20.75 -2.80 17.04
N ASP A 4 20.39 -2.13 18.14
CA ASP A 4 21.34 -1.50 19.06
C ASP A 4 22.28 -2.51 19.75
N ASP A 5 21.91 -3.80 19.74
CA ASP A 5 22.74 -4.91 20.20
C ASP A 5 23.82 -5.33 19.18
N GLY A 6 23.91 -4.63 18.05
CA GLY A 6 24.87 -4.88 16.98
C GLY A 6 24.54 -6.09 16.11
N LYS A 7 23.41 -6.77 16.36
CA LYS A 7 22.97 -7.90 15.53
C LYS A 7 22.19 -7.42 14.33
N HIS A 8 22.26 -8.22 13.27
CA HIS A 8 21.40 -8.09 12.11
C HIS A 8 20.11 -8.87 12.32
N TYR A 9 19.01 -8.27 11.90
CA TYR A 9 17.66 -8.80 11.99
C TYR A 9 17.10 -8.96 10.59
N ILE A 10 16.52 -10.13 10.33
CA ILE A 10 15.72 -10.41 9.14
C ILE A 10 14.36 -10.94 9.57
N TYR A 11 13.34 -10.50 8.84
CA TYR A 11 11.97 -10.95 9.03
C TYR A 11 11.63 -11.90 7.90
N TYR A 12 10.96 -12.98 8.26
CA TYR A 12 10.51 -13.96 7.30
C TYR A 12 9.13 -14.43 7.70
N THR A 13 8.23 -14.48 6.74
CA THR A 13 6.89 -15.04 6.93
C THR A 13 6.93 -16.54 6.74
N GLY A 14 6.49 -17.26 7.76
CA GLY A 14 6.58 -18.71 7.80
C GLY A 14 5.21 -19.32 8.08
N ASN A 15 4.70 -20.04 7.07
CA ASN A 15 3.76 -21.14 7.23
C ASN A 15 3.69 -21.91 5.91
N ARG A 16 4.02 -23.21 5.95
CA ARG A 16 3.96 -24.15 4.82
C ARG A 16 5.04 -24.01 3.72
N TRP A 17 6.29 -23.82 4.11
CA TRP A 17 7.39 -24.45 3.35
C TRP A 17 7.80 -25.73 4.08
N GLU A 18 8.18 -26.78 3.34
CA GLU A 18 8.82 -27.99 3.88
C GLU A 18 10.20 -27.63 4.48
N ASN A 19 10.21 -26.85 5.56
CA ASN A 19 11.25 -26.97 6.55
C ASN A 19 10.91 -28.25 7.34
N PRO A 20 11.83 -29.21 7.53
CA PRO A 20 11.56 -30.45 8.27
C PRO A 20 10.95 -30.24 9.67
N GLU A 21 10.97 -29.02 10.19
CA GLU A 21 10.32 -28.62 11.43
C GLU A 21 9.21 -27.59 11.15
N ASN A 22 7.94 -27.98 11.36
CA ASN A 22 6.83 -27.03 11.42
C ASN A 22 6.89 -26.28 12.76
N ARG A 23 7.58 -25.13 12.78
CA ARG A 23 7.77 -24.32 13.99
C ARG A 23 6.59 -23.43 14.35
N GLY A 24 5.62 -23.27 13.45
CA GLY A 24 4.43 -22.45 13.69
C GLY A 24 3.22 -23.25 14.19
N GLU A 25 3.36 -24.56 14.41
CA GLU A 25 2.25 -25.46 14.81
C GLU A 25 1.02 -25.40 13.87
N GLY A 26 1.18 -24.88 12.65
CA GLY A 26 0.08 -24.65 11.69
C GLY A 26 -0.45 -23.21 11.63
N ASN A 27 0.01 -22.32 12.52
CA ASN A 27 -0.35 -20.90 12.51
C ASN A 27 0.39 -20.13 11.41
N ILE A 28 -0.18 -19.01 10.99
CA ILE A 28 0.36 -18.10 9.97
C ILE A 28 1.15 -17.00 10.68
N GLN A 29 2.46 -16.93 10.48
CA GLN A 29 3.32 -16.13 11.37
C GLN A 29 4.39 -15.33 10.62
N VAL A 30 4.81 -14.23 11.22
CA VAL A 30 6.09 -13.57 10.90
C VAL A 30 7.10 -13.98 11.95
N HIS A 31 8.19 -14.58 11.52
CA HIS A 31 9.32 -14.99 12.35
C HIS A 31 10.44 -13.96 12.26
N LEU A 32 11.14 -13.80 13.38
CA LEU A 32 12.33 -12.98 13.50
C LEU A 32 13.55 -13.89 13.65
N TYR A 33 14.55 -13.64 12.81
CA TYR A 33 15.86 -14.27 12.91
C TYR A 33 16.92 -13.21 13.16
N THR A 34 17.94 -13.57 13.93
CA THR A 34 19.09 -12.71 14.21
C THR A 34 20.37 -13.33 13.70
N SER A 35 21.34 -12.49 13.34
CA SER A 35 22.64 -12.92 12.84
C SER A 35 23.75 -11.96 13.28
N PRO A 36 24.92 -12.47 13.70
CA PRO A 36 26.08 -11.64 13.97
C PRO A 36 26.86 -11.24 12.70
N ASP A 37 26.66 -11.94 11.57
CA ASP A 37 27.53 -11.85 10.38
C ASP A 37 26.74 -11.79 9.05
N MET A 38 25.41 -11.77 9.10
CA MET A 38 24.46 -11.90 7.98
C MET A 38 24.51 -13.24 7.22
N LEU A 39 25.33 -14.20 7.66
CA LEU A 39 25.50 -15.50 7.03
C LEU A 39 24.88 -16.62 7.86
N THR A 40 25.09 -16.58 9.18
CA THR A 40 24.58 -17.56 10.14
C THR A 40 23.38 -16.97 10.87
N TRP A 41 22.23 -17.62 10.77
CA TRP A 41 20.96 -17.10 11.29
C TRP A 41 20.38 -18.03 12.36
N ASP A 42 20.08 -17.46 13.52
CA ASP A 42 19.38 -18.13 14.61
C ASP A 42 17.94 -17.62 14.68
N PHE A 43 17.00 -18.54 14.84
CA PHE A 43 15.62 -18.19 15.16
C PHE A 43 15.60 -17.50 16.53
N ASP A 44 15.00 -16.31 16.59
CA ASP A 44 14.80 -15.58 17.85
C ASP A 44 13.39 -15.82 18.38
N ARG A 45 12.37 -15.42 17.61
CA ARG A 45 10.97 -15.46 18.06
C ARG A 45 9.95 -15.42 16.93
N VAL A 46 8.69 -15.66 17.28
CA VAL A 46 7.53 -15.21 16.50
C VAL A 46 7.34 -13.71 16.76
N LEU A 47 7.51 -12.89 15.71
CA LEU A 47 7.32 -11.44 15.78
C LEU A 47 5.84 -11.07 15.75
N TYR A 48 5.06 -11.75 14.91
CA TYR A 48 3.63 -11.53 14.76
C TYR A 48 2.94 -12.87 14.52
N ASP A 49 1.97 -13.17 15.38
CA ASP A 49 1.09 -14.33 15.23
C ASP A 49 -0.23 -13.84 14.67
N ASN A 50 -0.53 -14.18 13.42
CA ASN A 50 -1.69 -13.64 12.75
C ASN A 50 -2.98 -14.19 13.39
N PRO A 51 -3.88 -13.32 13.88
CA PRO A 51 -5.09 -13.76 14.59
C PRO A 51 -6.22 -14.18 13.64
N ARG A 52 -6.03 -14.05 12.32
CA ARG A 52 -7.06 -14.29 11.30
C ARG A 52 -7.01 -15.72 10.78
N ASP A 53 -8.14 -16.39 10.72
CA ASP A 53 -8.28 -17.74 10.17
C ASP A 53 -8.54 -17.76 8.66
N ASP A 54 -8.85 -16.61 8.06
CA ASP A 54 -9.23 -16.46 6.66
C ASP A 54 -8.07 -16.17 5.70
N VAL A 55 -6.83 -16.14 6.21
CA VAL A 55 -5.63 -15.87 5.40
C VAL A 55 -4.77 -17.11 5.29
N PHE A 56 -4.26 -17.37 4.08
CA PHE A 56 -3.44 -18.55 3.81
C PHE A 56 -1.96 -18.33 4.07
N MET A 57 -1.47 -17.11 3.85
CA MET A 57 -0.08 -16.72 3.95
C MET A 57 0.01 -15.22 4.17
N LEU A 58 1.05 -14.77 4.87
CA LEU A 58 1.48 -13.39 4.84
C LEU A 58 2.70 -13.33 3.93
N GLU A 59 2.67 -12.60 2.83
CA GLU A 59 3.82 -12.42 1.96
C GLU A 59 4.50 -11.07 2.22
N CYS A 60 5.76 -10.95 1.81
CA CYS A 60 6.52 -9.70 1.82
C CYS A 60 6.45 -8.94 3.17
N PRO A 61 6.78 -9.58 4.31
CA PRO A 61 6.83 -8.87 5.57
C PRO A 61 7.93 -7.81 5.54
N ASP A 62 7.63 -6.64 6.08
CA ASP A 62 8.59 -5.57 6.27
C ASP A 62 8.28 -4.83 7.57
N LEU A 63 9.31 -4.58 8.37
CA LEU A 63 9.20 -3.99 9.71
C LEU A 63 10.14 -2.81 9.83
N PHE A 64 9.57 -1.67 10.22
CA PHE A 64 10.30 -0.41 10.38
C PHE A 64 9.67 0.47 11.45
N GLU A 65 10.44 1.44 11.92
CA GLU A 65 9.99 2.40 12.93
C GLU A 65 9.45 3.69 12.28
N LEU A 66 8.36 4.22 12.81
CA LEU A 66 7.86 5.57 12.55
C LEU A 66 7.37 6.19 13.85
N ASN A 67 7.90 7.36 14.21
CA ASN A 67 7.48 8.14 15.38
C ASN A 67 7.48 7.33 16.71
N GLY A 68 8.46 6.46 16.92
CA GLY A 68 8.56 5.63 18.14
C GLY A 68 7.69 4.38 18.14
N TYR A 69 6.98 4.08 17.05
CA TYR A 69 6.17 2.88 16.88
C TYR A 69 6.74 1.98 15.79
N TRP A 70 6.53 0.69 15.93
CA TRP A 70 6.88 -0.29 14.90
C TRP A 70 5.69 -0.53 13.99
N VAL A 71 5.92 -0.44 12.69
CA VAL A 71 4.95 -0.74 11.64
C VAL A 71 5.39 -2.01 10.94
N LEU A 72 4.54 -3.04 11.01
CA LEU A 72 4.73 -4.28 10.29
C LEU A 72 3.79 -4.27 9.09
N THR A 73 4.34 -4.11 7.88
CA THR A 73 3.59 -4.28 6.64
C THR A 73 3.73 -5.71 6.14
N PHE A 74 2.67 -6.24 5.54
CA PHE A 74 2.64 -7.56 4.93
C PHE A 74 1.49 -7.68 3.94
N SER A 75 1.52 -8.74 3.15
CA SER A 75 0.61 -8.97 2.04
C SER A 75 -0.19 -10.26 2.28
N PRO A 76 -1.36 -10.21 2.94
CA PRO A 76 -2.17 -11.41 3.15
C PRO A 76 -2.71 -11.97 1.84
N GLU A 77 -2.56 -13.28 1.66
CA GLU A 77 -3.18 -14.00 0.55
C GLU A 77 -4.64 -14.34 0.86
N ARG A 78 -5.54 -13.94 -0.06
CA ARG A 78 -6.97 -14.27 -0.10
C ARG A 78 -7.77 -13.94 1.16
N PRO A 79 -7.56 -12.78 1.83
CA PRO A 79 -8.43 -12.38 2.92
C PRO A 79 -9.88 -12.27 2.44
N ALA A 80 -10.84 -12.64 3.28
CA ALA A 80 -12.25 -12.50 2.98
C ALA A 80 -12.62 -11.01 2.84
N PRO A 81 -13.39 -10.63 1.80
CA PRO A 81 -13.88 -9.28 1.63
C PRO A 81 -14.89 -8.93 2.73
N THR A 82 -14.86 -7.68 3.22
CA THR A 82 -15.84 -7.17 4.20
C THR A 82 -16.15 -5.71 3.90
N GLY A 83 -17.38 -5.42 3.47
CA GLY A 83 -17.73 -4.09 2.97
C GLY A 83 -16.82 -3.72 1.78
N TYR A 84 -16.15 -2.56 1.86
CA TYR A 84 -15.17 -2.11 0.86
C TYR A 84 -13.74 -2.60 1.13
N ARG A 85 -13.52 -3.37 2.20
CA ARG A 85 -12.19 -3.89 2.54
C ARG A 85 -11.90 -5.20 1.83
N ASN A 86 -10.63 -5.40 1.49
CA ASN A 86 -10.09 -6.66 0.97
C ASN A 86 -10.78 -7.15 -0.32
N LEU A 87 -11.14 -6.22 -1.22
CA LEU A 87 -11.82 -6.57 -2.48
C LEU A 87 -10.89 -7.18 -3.52
N ASN A 88 -9.57 -6.98 -3.40
CA ASN A 88 -8.60 -7.65 -4.26
C ASN A 88 -8.41 -9.10 -3.78
N ILE A 89 -8.06 -10.02 -4.69
CA ILE A 89 -7.68 -11.40 -4.31
C ILE A 89 -6.46 -11.39 -3.37
N HIS A 90 -5.57 -10.44 -3.59
CA HIS A 90 -4.32 -10.25 -2.89
C HIS A 90 -4.27 -8.80 -2.41
N ASN A 91 -4.12 -8.59 -1.11
CA ASN A 91 -4.12 -7.25 -0.51
C ASN A 91 -2.78 -7.02 0.19
N ALA A 92 -2.44 -5.76 0.37
CA ALA A 92 -1.32 -5.37 1.22
C ALA A 92 -1.83 -4.47 2.34
N GLY A 93 -1.28 -4.65 3.54
CA GLY A 93 -1.67 -3.86 4.69
C GLY A 93 -0.62 -3.87 5.77
N TYR A 94 -1.03 -3.40 6.94
CA TYR A 94 -0.14 -3.19 8.06
C TYR A 94 -0.86 -3.35 9.39
N VAL A 95 -0.05 -3.58 10.42
CA VAL A 95 -0.40 -3.37 11.83
C VAL A 95 0.66 -2.45 12.45
N VAL A 96 0.25 -1.71 13.47
CA VAL A 96 1.14 -0.85 14.26
C VAL A 96 1.26 -1.42 15.66
N GLY A 97 2.47 -1.40 16.21
CA GLY A 97 2.75 -1.98 17.50
C GLY A 97 3.94 -1.34 18.20
N GLN A 98 4.28 -1.92 19.35
CA GLN A 98 5.52 -1.66 20.06
C GLN A 98 6.34 -2.94 20.12
N TRP A 99 7.65 -2.77 19.99
CA TRP A 99 8.58 -3.88 20.03
C TRP A 99 9.92 -3.37 20.55
N ALA A 100 10.57 -4.20 21.36
CA ALA A 100 11.94 -4.02 21.79
C ALA A 100 12.72 -5.32 21.55
N PRO A 101 14.03 -5.25 21.24
CA PRO A 101 14.87 -6.43 21.16
C PRO A 101 14.73 -7.29 22.41
N GLY A 102 14.46 -8.58 22.24
CA GLY A 102 14.22 -9.49 23.36
C GLY A 102 12.75 -9.67 23.75
N GLU A 103 11.82 -8.86 23.24
CA GLU A 103 10.39 -8.90 23.55
C GLU A 103 9.51 -9.32 22.36
N ALA A 104 8.28 -9.76 22.62
CA ALA A 104 7.28 -9.97 21.56
C ALA A 104 6.76 -8.61 21.06
N CYS A 105 6.30 -8.54 19.81
CA CYS A 105 5.64 -7.32 19.33
C CYS A 105 4.24 -7.23 19.97
N GLU A 106 3.99 -6.14 20.69
CA GLU A 106 2.66 -5.78 21.16
C GLU A 106 1.93 -5.05 20.01
N VAL A 107 0.89 -5.70 19.47
CA VAL A 107 0.08 -5.12 18.39
C VAL A 107 -0.97 -4.17 18.98
N LEU A 108 -0.95 -2.91 18.53
CA LEU A 108 -1.80 -1.84 19.03
C LEU A 108 -2.98 -1.51 18.11
N THR A 109 -2.97 -2.00 16.87
CA THR A 109 -4.02 -1.73 15.89
C THR A 109 -4.52 -3.00 15.20
N ASP A 110 -5.78 -2.97 14.77
CA ASP A 110 -6.26 -3.94 13.80
C ASP A 110 -5.51 -3.80 12.46
N TYR A 111 -5.57 -4.86 11.64
CA TYR A 111 -5.10 -4.82 10.26
C TYR A 111 -5.80 -3.71 9.45
N CYS A 112 -5.00 -2.93 8.73
CA CYS A 112 -5.49 -1.92 7.79
C CYS A 112 -4.81 -2.05 6.43
N GLN A 113 -5.54 -1.83 5.34
CA GLN A 113 -4.97 -1.80 3.99
C GLN A 113 -4.04 -0.58 3.83
N ILE A 114 -2.87 -0.81 3.24
CA ILE A 114 -1.89 0.26 2.96
C ILE A 114 -2.29 1.08 1.72
N ASP A 115 -3.07 0.47 0.83
CA ASP A 115 -3.60 1.08 -0.39
C ASP A 115 -4.96 0.43 -0.73
N TRP A 116 -5.86 1.23 -1.30
CA TRP A 116 -7.22 0.86 -1.70
C TRP A 116 -7.37 0.69 -3.22
N ASN A 117 -6.25 0.72 -3.96
CA ASN A 117 -6.18 0.50 -5.39
C ASN A 117 -6.49 -0.97 -5.74
N HIS A 118 -7.14 -1.16 -6.89
CA HIS A 118 -7.57 -2.45 -7.42
C HIS A 118 -6.43 -3.46 -7.71
N ASN A 119 -5.18 -3.00 -7.76
CA ASN A 119 -4.06 -3.82 -8.28
C ASN A 119 -2.74 -3.65 -7.52
N LEU A 120 -2.75 -3.08 -6.30
CA LEU A 120 -1.51 -2.93 -5.52
C LEU A 120 -1.23 -4.18 -4.67
N TYR A 121 0.00 -4.70 -4.75
CA TYR A 121 0.49 -5.79 -3.92
C TYR A 121 1.98 -5.69 -3.61
N ALA A 122 2.46 -6.50 -2.66
CA ALA A 122 3.88 -6.68 -2.32
C ALA A 122 4.66 -5.36 -2.13
N PRO A 123 4.21 -4.45 -1.24
CA PRO A 123 4.97 -3.26 -0.93
C PRO A 123 6.30 -3.63 -0.26
N GLN A 124 7.35 -2.89 -0.59
CA GLN A 124 8.63 -2.95 0.10
C GLN A 124 9.09 -1.54 0.43
N THR A 125 9.58 -1.36 1.65
CA THR A 125 10.04 -0.07 2.13
C THR A 125 11.55 0.02 2.20
N PHE A 126 12.02 1.25 2.19
CA PHE A 126 13.42 1.60 2.38
C PHE A 126 13.51 2.88 3.20
N GLU A 127 14.59 3.02 3.94
CA GLU A 127 14.92 4.27 4.59
C GLU A 127 15.81 5.09 3.65
N THR A 128 15.44 6.35 3.43
CA THR A 128 16.26 7.29 2.67
C THR A 128 17.37 7.87 3.56
N GLU A 129 18.38 8.50 2.94
CA GLU A 129 19.48 9.14 3.68
C GLU A 129 19.00 10.23 4.65
N ASP A 130 17.90 10.91 4.30
CA ASP A 130 17.24 11.91 5.14
C ASP A 130 16.17 11.31 6.07
N ARG A 131 16.24 9.99 6.33
CA ARG A 131 15.46 9.27 7.35
C ARG A 131 13.96 9.21 7.09
N ARG A 132 13.51 9.42 5.86
CA ARG A 132 12.13 9.16 5.44
C ARG A 132 11.94 7.66 5.17
N ARG A 133 10.72 7.17 5.41
CA ARG A 133 10.32 5.82 5.04
C ARG A 133 9.66 5.86 3.68
N ALA A 134 10.38 5.44 2.65
CA ALA A 134 9.85 5.39 1.31
C ALA A 134 9.36 3.97 0.96
N VAL A 135 8.37 3.87 0.09
CA VAL A 135 7.73 2.61 -0.31
C VAL A 135 7.48 2.57 -1.81
N PHE A 136 7.69 1.39 -2.39
CA PHE A 136 7.15 1.01 -3.70
C PHE A 136 6.20 -0.17 -3.53
N GLY A 137 5.11 -0.18 -4.28
CA GLY A 137 4.25 -1.36 -4.45
C GLY A 137 4.27 -1.85 -5.89
N TRP A 138 4.02 -3.13 -6.09
CA TRP A 138 3.77 -3.68 -7.41
C TRP A 138 2.32 -3.41 -7.82
N ILE A 139 2.14 -2.80 -9.00
CA ILE A 139 0.86 -2.68 -9.68
C ILE A 139 0.81 -3.75 -10.78
N GLY A 140 0.02 -4.78 -10.54
CA GLY A 140 -0.16 -5.89 -11.48
C GLY A 140 -1.48 -6.60 -11.27
N SER A 141 -1.82 -7.45 -12.24
CA SER A 141 -3.05 -8.25 -12.16
C SER A 141 -2.67 -9.71 -11.95
N PHE A 142 -3.37 -10.33 -11.01
CA PHE A 142 -3.37 -11.78 -10.82
C PHE A 142 -4.36 -12.49 -11.75
N ASP A 143 -5.21 -11.74 -12.47
CA ASP A 143 -6.11 -12.29 -13.47
C ASP A 143 -5.34 -12.63 -14.75
N ILE A 144 -5.54 -13.86 -15.22
CA ILE A 144 -4.88 -14.39 -16.42
C ILE A 144 -5.97 -14.76 -17.45
N PRO A 145 -5.81 -14.39 -18.73
CA PRO A 145 -4.69 -13.61 -19.28
C PRO A 145 -4.78 -12.12 -18.93
N THR A 146 -3.63 -11.50 -18.67
CA THR A 146 -3.59 -10.06 -18.40
C THR A 146 -3.95 -9.24 -19.65
N ALA A 147 -4.39 -7.98 -19.45
CA ALA A 147 -4.70 -7.08 -20.57
C ALA A 147 -3.50 -6.84 -21.50
N SER A 148 -2.27 -6.79 -20.96
CA SER A 148 -1.05 -6.69 -21.75
C SER A 148 -0.82 -7.94 -22.61
N HIS A 149 -1.07 -9.12 -22.06
CA HIS A 149 -0.95 -10.38 -22.78
C HIS A 149 -1.95 -10.48 -23.94
N THR A 150 -3.24 -10.21 -23.68
CA THR A 150 -4.30 -10.27 -24.71
C THR A 150 -4.07 -9.27 -25.84
N LYS A 151 -3.40 -8.15 -25.57
CA LYS A 151 -3.01 -7.15 -26.57
C LYS A 151 -1.64 -7.40 -27.22
N GLY A 152 -0.96 -8.49 -26.88
CA GLY A 152 0.34 -8.85 -27.45
C GLY A 152 1.50 -7.93 -27.02
N HIS A 153 1.36 -7.22 -25.90
CA HIS A 153 2.44 -6.41 -25.34
C HIS A 153 3.55 -7.31 -24.80
N ARG A 154 4.80 -6.83 -24.82
CA ARG A 154 5.99 -7.58 -24.37
C ARG A 154 6.39 -7.29 -22.91
N TRP A 155 5.49 -6.74 -22.13
CA TRP A 155 5.69 -6.37 -20.72
C TRP A 155 4.38 -6.52 -19.93
N SER A 156 4.45 -6.71 -18.62
CA SER A 156 3.28 -6.81 -17.74
C SER A 156 3.62 -6.36 -16.32
N GLY A 157 2.79 -5.50 -15.75
CA GLY A 157 3.01 -4.91 -14.43
C GLY A 157 3.95 -3.72 -14.44
N GLN A 158 3.85 -2.90 -13.40
CA GLN A 158 4.71 -1.74 -13.13
C GLN A 158 4.83 -1.54 -11.61
N LEU A 159 5.72 -0.69 -11.14
CA LEU A 159 5.72 -0.24 -9.75
C LEU A 159 4.83 1.01 -9.61
N THR A 160 4.39 1.31 -8.39
CA THR A 160 3.86 2.63 -8.05
C THR A 160 4.94 3.71 -8.26
N VAL A 161 4.54 4.97 -8.33
CA VAL A 161 5.47 6.06 -7.98
C VAL A 161 6.02 5.84 -6.57
N PRO A 162 7.23 6.31 -6.23
CA PRO A 162 7.72 6.20 -4.87
C PRO A 162 6.91 7.11 -3.94
N ARG A 163 6.63 6.60 -2.75
CA ARG A 163 5.81 7.31 -1.78
C ARG A 163 6.46 7.32 -0.40
N GLU A 164 6.20 8.37 0.37
CA GLU A 164 6.56 8.50 1.77
C GLU A 164 5.45 7.97 2.67
N LEU A 165 5.82 7.08 3.58
CA LEU A 165 4.96 6.61 4.65
C LEU A 165 5.14 7.48 5.90
N ARG A 166 4.03 7.97 6.44
CA ARG A 166 3.99 8.72 7.70
C ARG A 166 2.95 8.13 8.63
N LEU A 167 3.25 8.09 9.91
CA LEU A 167 2.33 7.62 10.94
C LEU A 167 1.67 8.80 11.63
N THR A 168 0.34 8.84 11.62
CA THR A 168 -0.45 9.86 12.33
C THR A 168 -0.50 9.57 13.84
N GLU A 169 -0.88 10.57 14.65
CA GLU A 169 -1.09 10.39 16.11
C GLU A 169 -2.13 9.30 16.43
N GLY A 170 -3.11 9.09 15.55
CA GLY A 170 -4.10 8.01 15.66
C GLY A 170 -3.63 6.63 15.15
N LEU A 171 -2.31 6.44 14.98
CA LEU A 171 -1.69 5.21 14.47
C LEU A 171 -2.17 4.76 13.08
N LYS A 172 -2.68 5.70 12.28
CA LYS A 172 -2.99 5.45 10.87
C LYS A 172 -1.80 5.79 9.99
N LEU A 173 -1.41 4.85 9.14
CA LEU A 173 -0.39 5.07 8.13
C LEU A 173 -0.98 5.89 6.97
N THR A 174 -0.25 6.93 6.59
CA THR A 174 -0.55 7.80 5.46
C THR A 174 0.54 7.65 4.42
N ASN A 175 0.18 7.83 3.16
CA ASN A 175 1.00 7.47 2.02
C ASN A 175 0.96 8.61 0.99
N TYR A 176 2.05 9.38 0.88
CA TYR A 176 2.15 10.56 0.03
C TYR A 176 3.17 10.33 -1.07
N SER A 177 2.96 10.82 -2.30
CA SER A 177 4.05 10.83 -3.29
C SER A 177 5.29 11.51 -2.71
N LEU A 178 6.49 10.95 -2.95
CA LEU A 178 7.72 11.63 -2.57
C LEU A 178 7.81 12.99 -3.28
N ALA A 179 8.31 14.02 -2.60
CA ALA A 179 8.44 15.37 -3.14
C ALA A 179 9.29 15.39 -4.44
N GLU A 180 10.24 14.48 -4.57
CA GLU A 180 11.06 14.31 -5.77
C GLU A 180 10.25 13.98 -7.03
N VAL A 181 9.06 13.40 -6.89
CA VAL A 181 8.17 13.11 -8.02
C VAL A 181 7.71 14.40 -8.71
N GLU A 182 7.64 15.53 -8.00
CA GLU A 182 7.28 16.82 -8.59
C GLU A 182 8.28 17.27 -9.66
N GLN A 183 9.53 16.78 -9.62
CA GLN A 183 10.56 17.08 -10.64
C GLN A 183 10.23 16.49 -12.01
N LEU A 184 9.27 15.57 -12.10
CA LEU A 184 8.79 15.02 -13.38
C LEU A 184 7.85 15.98 -14.12
N ARG A 185 7.37 17.04 -13.45
CA ARG A 185 6.47 18.04 -14.05
C ARG A 185 7.22 18.87 -15.08
N GLN A 186 6.78 18.81 -16.32
CA GLN A 186 7.38 19.58 -17.43
C GLN A 186 6.69 20.94 -17.65
N GLU A 187 5.38 20.98 -17.44
CA GLU A 187 4.56 22.19 -17.53
C GLU A 187 3.50 22.20 -16.43
N THR A 188 3.07 23.40 -16.06
CA THR A 188 1.94 23.61 -15.14
C THR A 188 0.88 24.44 -15.85
N ARG A 189 -0.35 23.92 -15.89
CA ARG A 189 -1.52 24.67 -16.36
C ARG A 189 -2.45 24.89 -15.19
N ASP A 190 -2.55 26.15 -14.77
CA ASP A 190 -3.44 26.57 -13.71
C ASP A 190 -4.80 26.98 -14.29
N PHE A 191 -5.87 26.30 -13.85
CA PHE A 191 -7.25 26.58 -14.24
C PHE A 191 -7.95 27.55 -13.28
N GLY A 192 -7.27 27.94 -12.19
CA GLY A 192 -7.84 28.75 -11.12
C GLY A 192 -9.05 28.11 -10.46
N SER A 193 -9.77 28.92 -9.68
CA SER A 193 -11.05 28.51 -9.10
C SER A 193 -12.17 28.65 -10.13
N PHE A 194 -13.01 27.62 -10.23
CA PHE A 194 -14.20 27.66 -11.08
C PHE A 194 -15.38 26.95 -10.41
N THR A 195 -16.59 27.32 -10.85
CA THR A 195 -17.84 26.66 -10.44
C THR A 195 -18.47 26.02 -11.66
N LEU A 196 -18.88 24.76 -11.53
CA LEU A 196 -19.66 24.08 -12.56
C LEU A 196 -21.15 24.12 -12.19
N GLY A 197 -21.99 24.37 -13.19
CA GLY A 197 -23.43 24.19 -13.05
C GLY A 197 -23.79 22.71 -12.86
N ALA A 198 -25.03 22.45 -12.45
CA ALA A 198 -25.53 21.08 -12.29
C ALA A 198 -25.34 20.24 -13.57
N ASN A 199 -24.76 19.04 -13.42
CA ASN A 199 -24.49 18.10 -14.51
C ASN A 199 -23.70 18.72 -15.68
N LYS A 200 -22.73 19.59 -15.38
CA LYS A 200 -21.82 20.16 -16.36
C LYS A 200 -20.41 19.60 -16.18
N ASP A 201 -19.78 19.37 -17.32
CA ASP A 201 -18.38 18.98 -17.41
C ASP A 201 -17.55 20.17 -17.89
N LEU A 202 -16.28 20.21 -17.47
CA LEU A 202 -15.25 21.09 -18.00
C LEU A 202 -14.13 20.24 -18.57
N ALA A 203 -13.85 20.40 -19.86
CA ALA A 203 -12.67 19.78 -20.46
C ALA A 203 -11.41 20.49 -19.93
N LEU A 204 -10.55 19.75 -19.24
CA LEU A 204 -9.28 20.27 -18.72
C LEU A 204 -8.14 20.07 -19.73
N LEU A 205 -7.97 18.84 -20.20
CA LEU A 205 -6.92 18.43 -21.13
C LEU A 205 -7.51 17.53 -22.22
N GLU A 206 -6.98 17.66 -23.43
CA GLU A 206 -7.28 16.79 -24.57
C GLU A 206 -5.99 16.14 -25.08
N ASN A 207 -6.08 14.90 -25.53
CA ASN A 207 -4.97 14.15 -26.16
C ASN A 207 -3.67 14.15 -25.32
N SER A 208 -3.79 13.90 -24.02
CA SER A 208 -2.65 13.81 -23.10
C SER A 208 -2.44 12.35 -22.65
N ASP A 209 -1.18 11.90 -22.74
CA ASP A 209 -0.78 10.53 -22.37
C ASP A 209 -0.37 10.40 -20.90
N THR A 210 0.14 11.49 -20.31
CA THR A 210 0.60 11.54 -18.90
C THR A 210 0.27 12.90 -18.29
N TYR A 211 -0.18 12.88 -17.03
CA TYR A 211 -0.57 14.07 -16.29
C TYR A 211 -0.48 13.84 -14.79
N ASP A 212 -0.24 14.92 -14.06
CA ASP A 212 -0.34 15.03 -12.61
C ASP A 212 -1.39 16.11 -12.32
N ILE A 213 -2.47 15.76 -11.61
CA ILE A 213 -3.63 16.63 -11.42
C ILE A 213 -3.82 16.87 -9.93
N GLU A 214 -3.63 18.11 -9.52
CA GLU A 214 -4.00 18.60 -8.19
C GLU A 214 -5.35 19.31 -8.26
N ARG A 215 -6.24 19.00 -7.32
CA ARG A 215 -7.56 19.63 -7.23
C ARG A 215 -8.04 19.69 -5.79
N GLU A 216 -8.49 20.86 -5.38
CA GLU A 216 -9.30 21.04 -4.18
C GLU A 216 -10.78 21.17 -4.53
N VAL A 217 -11.64 20.63 -3.66
CA VAL A 217 -13.09 20.75 -3.76
C VAL A 217 -13.60 21.35 -2.46
N ASP A 218 -14.21 22.54 -2.56
CA ASP A 218 -14.92 23.17 -1.44
C ASP A 218 -16.19 22.38 -1.11
N ARG A 219 -16.07 21.44 -0.16
CA ARG A 219 -17.16 20.55 0.25
C ARG A 219 -18.38 21.28 0.80
N PRO A 220 -18.25 22.26 1.71
CA PRO A 220 -19.38 23.06 2.17
C PRO A 220 -20.11 23.84 1.08
N ALA A 221 -19.41 24.26 0.02
CA ALA A 221 -20.00 25.03 -1.08
C ALA A 221 -20.61 24.18 -2.20
N THR A 222 -20.36 22.86 -2.24
CA THR A 222 -20.90 21.96 -3.27
C THR A 222 -22.15 21.22 -2.79
N GLY A 223 -23.25 21.36 -3.52
CA GLY A 223 -24.46 20.55 -3.35
C GLY A 223 -24.46 19.25 -4.17
N SER A 224 -23.38 18.97 -4.92
CA SER A 224 -23.32 17.80 -5.80
C SER A 224 -23.14 16.51 -5.03
N GLU A 225 -23.93 15.49 -5.38
CA GLU A 225 -23.82 14.15 -4.78
C GLU A 225 -22.47 13.50 -5.10
N ARG A 226 -21.94 13.74 -6.32
CA ARG A 226 -20.64 13.26 -6.76
C ARG A 226 -19.87 14.35 -7.46
N VAL A 227 -18.56 14.38 -7.23
CA VAL A 227 -17.63 15.29 -7.89
C VAL A 227 -16.46 14.47 -8.42
N CYS A 228 -16.41 14.27 -9.74
CA CYS A 228 -15.45 13.38 -10.37
C CYS A 228 -14.55 14.09 -11.39
N LEU A 229 -13.38 13.50 -11.60
CA LEU A 229 -12.55 13.64 -12.78
C LEU A 229 -12.83 12.45 -13.70
N GLU A 230 -13.08 12.71 -14.97
CA GLU A 230 -13.15 11.67 -16.00
C GLU A 230 -11.77 11.54 -16.66
N LEU A 231 -11.05 10.48 -16.30
CA LEU A 231 -9.71 10.19 -16.81
C LEU A 231 -9.78 9.23 -18.00
N MET A 232 -8.82 9.36 -18.92
CA MET A 232 -8.70 8.48 -20.10
C MET A 232 -10.01 8.39 -20.93
N LYS A 233 -10.77 9.50 -21.01
CA LYS A 233 -12.02 9.56 -21.76
C LYS A 233 -11.74 9.42 -23.26
N THR A 234 -12.26 8.36 -23.87
CA THR A 234 -12.11 8.09 -25.31
C THR A 234 -13.35 8.53 -26.10
N GLY A 235 -13.22 8.71 -27.42
CA GLY A 235 -14.36 9.00 -28.31
C GLY A 235 -15.45 7.92 -28.32
N ALA A 236 -15.14 6.70 -27.86
CA ALA A 236 -16.10 5.62 -27.68
C ALA A 236 -16.83 5.66 -26.32
N GLY A 237 -16.51 6.61 -25.44
CA GLY A 237 -17.14 6.80 -24.14
C GLY A 237 -16.51 6.04 -22.97
N ASN A 238 -15.47 5.22 -23.21
CA ASN A 238 -14.70 4.58 -22.15
C ASN A 238 -13.98 5.64 -21.31
N ARG A 239 -13.95 5.46 -19.99
CA ARG A 239 -13.32 6.37 -19.03
C ARG A 239 -13.10 5.70 -17.67
N VAL A 240 -12.23 6.28 -16.85
CA VAL A 240 -12.10 6.00 -15.42
C VAL A 240 -12.62 7.20 -14.65
N LEU A 241 -13.46 6.96 -13.65
CA LEU A 241 -13.97 8.00 -12.76
C LEU A 241 -13.18 7.99 -11.46
N VAL A 242 -12.62 9.14 -11.09
CA VAL A 242 -11.96 9.34 -9.79
C VAL A 242 -12.63 10.53 -9.12
N GLY A 243 -13.19 10.36 -7.94
CA GLY A 243 -13.93 11.45 -7.32
C GLY A 243 -14.49 11.17 -5.95
N TYR A 244 -15.12 12.22 -5.42
CA TYR A 244 -15.88 12.19 -4.18
C TYR A 244 -17.31 11.69 -4.46
N ASP A 245 -17.82 10.85 -3.56
CA ASP A 245 -19.21 10.41 -3.51
C ASP A 245 -19.76 10.70 -2.11
N SER A 246 -20.84 11.48 -2.03
CA SER A 246 -21.49 11.87 -0.78
C SER A 246 -22.56 10.89 -0.30
N LEU A 247 -23.00 9.99 -1.18
CA LEU A 247 -24.02 8.99 -0.85
C LEU A 247 -23.40 7.75 -0.20
N ASP A 248 -22.07 7.60 -0.30
CA ASP A 248 -21.33 6.55 0.36
C ASP A 248 -21.10 6.90 1.84
N SER A 249 -21.72 6.13 2.73
CA SER A 249 -21.66 6.33 4.19
C SER A 249 -20.52 5.56 4.86
N CYS A 250 -19.59 4.97 4.10
CA CYS A 250 -18.59 4.05 4.62
C CYS A 250 -17.20 4.65 4.94
N LEU A 251 -17.03 5.98 4.91
CA LEU A 251 -15.81 6.67 5.36
C LEU A 251 -16.00 7.41 6.68
#